data_AF-A0A7K0G7M6-F1
#
_entry.id   AF-A0A7K0G7M6-F1
#
_cell.length_a   1.000
_cell.length_b   1.000
_cell.length_c   1.000
_cell.angle_alpha   90.00
_cell.angle_beta   90.00
_cell.angle_gamma   90.00
#
_symmetry.space_group_name_H-M   'P 1'
#
loop_
_entity.id
_entity.type
_entity.pdbx_description
1 polymer ?
#
loop_
_entity_poly.entity_id
_entity_poly.type
_entity_poly.pdbx_seq_one_letter_code
_entity_poly.pdbx_strand_id
1 'polypeptide(L)'
;MNYYLNKLMIYHEVHQMERAGFSIQKIAEHLVMDWRTVKRLLSFSEEAYMQQLEVPLGRKSSLDAFEEFVREKLILYPATPAAQMHDWLKEHNVNFPVVSPKTAF
;
A
#
# COMPACT_ATOMS: atom_id res chain seq x y z
N MET A 1 16.80 -11.83 5.47
CA MET A 1 16.12 -12.40 4.28
C MET A 1 15.29 -11.30 3.66
N ASN A 2 15.49 -10.97 2.37
CA ASN A 2 14.76 -9.89 1.71
C ASN A 2 13.26 -10.27 1.63
N TYR A 3 12.39 -9.42 2.20
CA TYR A 3 10.94 -9.64 2.25
C TYR A 3 10.35 -9.93 0.87
N TYR A 4 10.86 -9.23 -0.15
CA TYR A 4 10.45 -9.39 -1.54
C TYR A 4 10.80 -10.78 -2.09
N LEU A 5 12.05 -11.23 -1.87
CA LEU A 5 12.50 -12.55 -2.34
C LEU A 5 11.68 -13.68 -1.72
N ASN A 6 11.39 -13.61 -0.42
CA ASN A 6 10.55 -14.62 0.25
C ASN A 6 9.15 -14.71 -0.38
N LYS A 7 8.54 -13.56 -0.69
CA LYS A 7 7.20 -13.51 -1.27
C LYS A 7 7.15 -14.06 -2.69
N LEU A 8 8.19 -13.83 -3.48
CA LEU A 8 8.33 -14.41 -4.82
C LEU A 8 8.56 -15.92 -4.76
N MET A 9 9.44 -16.38 -3.86
CA MET A 9 9.68 -17.82 -3.69
C MET A 9 8.39 -18.57 -3.36
N ILE A 10 7.59 -18.07 -2.41
CA ILE A 10 6.30 -18.67 -2.05
C ILE A 10 5.34 -18.69 -3.25
N TYR A 11 5.29 -17.61 -4.04
CA TYR A 11 4.44 -17.55 -5.23
C TYR A 11 4.82 -18.63 -6.25
N HIS A 12 6.10 -18.75 -6.59
CA HIS A 12 6.55 -19.77 -7.53
C HIS A 12 6.34 -21.19 -7.01
N GLU A 13 6.53 -21.42 -5.72
CA GLU A 13 6.31 -22.72 -5.08
C GLU A 13 4.83 -23.13 -5.13
N VAL A 14 3.91 -22.22 -4.81
CA VAL A 14 2.45 -22.45 -4.96
C VAL A 14 2.09 -22.84 -6.38
N HIS A 15 2.58 -22.10 -7.39
CA HIS A 15 2.32 -22.36 -8.80
C HIS A 15 3.00 -23.66 -9.28
N GLN A 16 4.17 -24.01 -8.75
CA GLN A 16 4.83 -25.28 -9.06
C GLN A 16 4.03 -26.47 -8.52
N MET A 17 3.51 -26.38 -7.30
CA MET A 17 2.69 -27.43 -6.70
C MET A 17 1.34 -27.59 -7.42
N GLU A 18 0.73 -26.49 -7.86
CA GLU A 18 -0.50 -26.54 -8.64
C GLU A 18 -0.28 -27.25 -9.99
N ARG A 19 0.81 -26.92 -10.71
CA ARG A 19 1.22 -27.61 -11.94
C ARG A 19 1.53 -29.10 -11.73
N ALA A 20 1.99 -29.46 -10.53
CA ALA A 20 2.20 -30.86 -10.14
C ALA A 20 0.89 -31.60 -9.80
N GLY A 21 -0.26 -30.93 -9.85
CA GLY A 21 -1.59 -31.51 -9.63
C GLY A 21 -2.04 -31.55 -8.17
N PHE A 22 -1.39 -30.80 -7.28
CA PHE A 22 -1.83 -30.73 -5.88
C PHE A 22 -3.08 -29.84 -5.73
N SER A 23 -3.99 -30.23 -4.84
CA SER A 23 -5.16 -29.41 -4.50
C SER A 23 -4.76 -28.19 -3.66
N ILE A 24 -5.56 -27.13 -3.73
CA ILE A 24 -5.35 -25.89 -2.95
C ILE A 24 -5.19 -26.17 -1.45
N GLN A 25 -5.98 -27.11 -0.90
CA GLN A 25 -5.89 -27.52 0.51
C GLN A 25 -4.55 -28.17 0.85
N LYS A 26 -4.07 -29.07 -0.02
CA LYS A 26 -2.79 -29.76 0.19
C LYS A 26 -1.60 -28.81 0.10
N ILE A 27 -1.67 -27.83 -0.81
CA ILE A 27 -0.66 -26.76 -0.92
C ILE A 27 -0.68 -25.89 0.35
N ALA A 28 -1.85 -25.51 0.83
CA ALA A 28 -2.03 -24.70 2.04
C ALA A 28 -1.48 -25.40 3.29
N GLU A 29 -1.75 -26.69 3.44
CA GLU A 29 -1.20 -27.52 4.52
C GLU A 29 0.32 -27.64 4.43
N HIS A 30 0.86 -27.87 3.23
CA HIS A 30 2.29 -28.02 3.01
C HIS A 30 3.08 -26.74 3.32
N LEU A 31 2.56 -25.59 2.89
CA LEU A 31 3.18 -24.28 3.10
C LEU A 31 2.77 -23.61 4.42
N VAL A 32 1.96 -24.28 5.24
CA VAL A 32 1.44 -23.79 6.53
C VAL A 32 0.83 -22.39 6.38
N MET A 33 -0.07 -22.23 5.41
CA MET A 33 -0.71 -20.95 5.09
C MET A 33 -2.21 -21.09 4.84
N ASP A 34 -2.94 -19.98 4.95
CA ASP A 34 -4.39 -19.99 4.71
C ASP A 34 -4.72 -20.32 3.24
N TRP A 35 -5.66 -21.23 3.02
CA TRP A 35 -6.07 -21.69 1.68
C TRP A 35 -6.60 -20.56 0.79
N ARG A 36 -7.19 -19.50 1.36
CA ARG A 36 -7.61 -18.31 0.61
C ARG A 36 -6.40 -17.55 0.08
N THR A 37 -5.29 -17.57 0.80
CA THR A 37 -4.03 -16.98 0.33
C THR A 37 -3.47 -17.78 -0.84
N VAL A 38 -3.47 -19.12 -0.75
CA VAL A 38 -3.08 -19.99 -1.88
C VAL A 38 -3.96 -19.73 -3.10
N LYS A 39 -5.29 -19.75 -2.91
CA LYS A 39 -6.26 -19.45 -3.98
C LYS A 39 -6.02 -18.09 -4.61
N ARG A 40 -5.73 -17.07 -3.80
CA ARG A 40 -5.42 -15.71 -4.28
C ARG A 40 -4.11 -15.69 -5.08
N LEU A 41 -3.06 -16.35 -4.60
CA LEU A 41 -1.77 -16.42 -5.32
C LEU A 41 -1.92 -17.10 -6.68
N LEU A 42 -2.72 -18.16 -6.77
CA LEU A 42 -3.02 -18.84 -8.04
C LEU A 42 -3.87 -18.00 -8.99
N SER A 43 -4.66 -17.05 -8.46
CA SER A 43 -5.47 -16.15 -9.30
C SER A 43 -4.68 -14.99 -9.92
N PHE A 44 -3.46 -14.72 -9.44
CA PHE A 44 -2.61 -13.67 -9.98
C PHE A 44 -1.73 -14.20 -11.12
N SER A 45 -1.53 -13.37 -12.14
CA SER A 45 -0.38 -13.52 -13.03
C SER A 45 0.90 -13.09 -12.32
N GLU A 46 2.04 -13.51 -12.85
CA GLU A 46 3.34 -13.17 -12.26
C GLU A 46 3.57 -11.65 -12.29
N GLU A 47 3.22 -10.99 -13.40
CA GLU A 47 3.36 -9.53 -13.51
C GLU A 47 2.45 -8.80 -12.51
N ALA A 48 1.20 -9.24 -12.37
CA ALA A 48 0.25 -8.65 -11.43
C ALA A 48 0.71 -8.81 -9.97
N TYR A 49 1.29 -9.97 -9.65
CA TYR A 49 1.83 -10.21 -8.31
C TYR A 49 3.09 -9.37 -8.03
N MET A 50 3.99 -9.24 -9.00
CA MET A 50 5.18 -8.37 -8.88
C MET A 50 4.77 -6.91 -8.67
N GLN A 51 3.82 -6.39 -9.46
CA GLN A 51 3.28 -5.05 -9.27
C GLN A 51 2.70 -4.87 -7.86
N GLN A 52 1.97 -5.86 -7.35
CA GLN A 52 1.41 -5.81 -6.00
C GLN A 52 2.51 -5.79 -4.90
N LEU A 53 3.65 -6.43 -5.14
CA LEU A 53 4.79 -6.40 -4.22
C LEU A 53 5.57 -5.08 -4.28
N GLU A 54 5.54 -4.39 -5.42
CA GLU A 54 6.13 -3.06 -5.60
C GLU A 54 5.30 -1.94 -4.96
N VAL A 55 3.99 -2.14 -4.81
CA VAL A 55 3.13 -1.19 -4.07
C VAL A 55 3.62 -1.13 -2.62
N PRO A 56 4.11 0.03 -2.15
CA PRO A 56 4.52 0.18 -0.75
C PRO A 56 3.32 -0.14 0.14
N LEU A 57 3.54 -0.93 1.20
CA LEU A 57 2.54 -1.16 2.26
C LEU A 57 2.14 0.14 3.00
N GLY A 58 2.75 1.27 2.64
CA GLY A 58 2.36 2.60 3.09
C GLY A 58 0.97 2.93 2.60
N ARG A 59 0.04 3.00 3.56
CA ARG A 59 -1.27 3.66 3.40
C ARG A 59 -1.03 4.97 2.63
N LYS A 60 -1.56 5.09 1.40
CA LYS A 60 -1.66 6.39 0.73
C LYS A 60 -2.27 7.34 1.74
N SER A 61 -1.51 8.32 2.20
CA SER A 61 -2.06 9.28 3.13
C SER A 61 -3.07 10.07 2.30
N SER A 62 -4.29 10.23 2.78
CA SER A 62 -5.28 11.09 2.11
C SER A 62 -4.76 12.53 1.92
N LEU A 63 -3.64 12.85 2.56
CA LEU A 63 -2.96 14.13 2.51
C LEU A 63 -1.80 14.20 1.51
N ASP A 64 -1.41 13.09 0.87
CA ASP A 64 -0.35 13.08 -0.15
C ASP A 64 -0.70 14.05 -1.30
N ALA A 65 -1.99 14.16 -1.63
CA ALA A 65 -2.49 15.10 -2.65
C ALA A 65 -2.36 16.59 -2.25
N PHE A 66 -2.11 16.91 -0.98
CA PHE A 66 -1.95 18.27 -0.48
C PHE A 66 -0.51 18.61 -0.12
N GLU A 67 0.44 17.66 -0.25
CA GLU A 67 1.85 17.88 0.09
C GLU A 67 2.44 19.03 -0.72
N GLU A 68 2.15 19.08 -2.03
CA GLU A 68 2.64 20.11 -2.93
C GLU A 68 2.14 21.50 -2.53
N PHE A 69 0.85 21.63 -2.21
CA PHE A 69 0.25 22.88 -1.74
C PHE A 69 0.87 23.36 -0.42
N VAL A 70 1.06 22.47 0.54
CA VAL A 70 1.70 22.81 1.83
C VAL A 70 3.15 23.25 1.61
N ARG A 71 3.89 22.56 0.73
CA ARG A 71 5.26 22.89 0.37
C ARG A 71 5.36 24.29 -0.24
N GLU A 72 4.54 24.61 -1.24
CA GLU A 72 4.51 25.93 -1.87
C GLU A 72 4.21 27.04 -0.86
N LYS A 73 3.23 26.82 0.02
CA LYS A 73 2.85 27.80 1.06
C LYS A 73 3.94 27.98 2.11
N LEU A 74 4.65 26.92 2.52
CA LEU A 74 5.76 27.02 3.45
C LEU A 74 7.00 27.67 2.84
N ILE A 75 7.23 27.51 1.52
CA ILE A 75 8.28 28.25 0.81
C ILE A 75 7.97 29.76 0.82
N LEU A 76 6.72 30.14 0.57
CA LEU A 76 6.29 31.54 0.57
C LEU A 76 6.18 32.14 1.98
N TYR A 77 5.76 31.34 2.95
CA TYR A 77 5.50 31.74 4.34
C TYR A 77 6.08 30.70 5.33
N PRO A 78 7.39 30.76 5.61
CA PRO A 78 8.09 29.73 6.40
C PRO A 78 7.64 29.63 7.86
N ALA A 79 7.08 30.72 8.41
CA ALA A 79 6.61 30.80 9.80
C ALA A 79 5.11 30.48 9.96
N THR A 80 4.48 29.85 8.95
CA THR A 80 3.04 29.56 9.00
C THR A 80 2.72 28.52 10.09
N PRO A 81 1.84 28.85 11.06
CA PRO A 81 1.39 27.89 12.06
C PRO A 81 0.50 26.80 11.46
N ALA A 82 0.48 25.62 12.08
CA ALA A 82 -0.36 24.49 11.68
C ALA A 82 -1.84 24.84 11.50
N ALA A 83 -2.39 25.67 12.38
CA ALA A 83 -3.78 26.13 12.31
C ALA A 83 -4.06 26.94 11.03
N GLN A 84 -3.15 27.86 10.68
CA GLN A 84 -3.28 28.70 9.49
C GLN A 84 -3.15 27.87 8.20
N MET A 85 -2.24 26.90 8.17
CA MET A 85 -2.14 25.96 7.06
C MET A 85 -3.41 25.09 6.92
N HIS A 86 -4.00 24.66 8.05
CA HIS A 86 -5.24 23.89 8.07
C HIS A 86 -6.43 24.68 7.51
N ASP A 87 -6.53 25.96 7.85
CA ASP A 87 -7.59 26.84 7.33
C ASP A 87 -7.41 27.07 5.82
N TRP A 88 -6.19 27.30 5.34
CA TRP A 88 -5.93 27.38 3.89
C TRP A 88 -6.27 26.10 3.14
N LEU A 89 -5.98 24.94 3.74
CA LEU A 89 -6.32 23.64 3.15
C LEU A 89 -7.83 23.45 3.03
N LYS A 90 -8.62 23.88 4.03
CA LYS A 90 -10.09 23.86 3.97
C LYS A 90 -10.65 24.85 2.95
N GLU A 91 -10.08 26.05 2.88
CA GLU A 91 -10.56 27.11 1.99
C GLU A 91 -10.28 26.81 0.51
N HIS A 92 -9.13 26.20 0.20
CA HIS A 92 -8.70 25.97 -1.18
C HIS A 92 -9.05 24.56 -1.70
N ASN A 93 -9.43 23.61 -0.84
CA ASN A 93 -9.77 22.24 -1.25
C ASN A 93 -11.16 21.83 -0.76
N VAL A 94 -12.12 21.80 -1.70
CA VAL A 94 -13.52 21.41 -1.47
C VAL A 94 -13.68 19.98 -0.93
N ASN A 95 -12.70 19.10 -1.18
CA ASN A 95 -12.69 17.69 -0.77
C ASN A 95 -11.75 17.39 0.40
N PHE A 96 -11.34 18.40 1.19
CA PHE A 96 -10.42 18.16 2.31
C PHE A 96 -11.10 17.28 3.39
N PRO A 97 -10.52 16.13 3.76
CA PRO A 97 -11.09 15.27 4.80
C PRO A 97 -11.07 15.98 6.15
N VAL A 98 -12.05 15.71 7.02
CA VAL A 98 -12.09 16.25 8.38
C VAL A 98 -10.95 15.62 9.20
N VAL A 99 -9.77 16.24 9.13
CA VAL A 99 -8.56 15.82 9.85
C VAL A 99 -8.20 16.83 10.93
N SER A 100 -7.56 16.36 12.00
CA SER A 100 -7.09 17.24 13.07
C SER A 100 -5.94 18.14 12.58
N PRO A 101 -5.74 19.35 13.14
CA PRO A 101 -4.61 20.21 12.78
C PRO A 101 -3.24 19.55 12.98
N LYS A 102 -3.15 18.59 13.91
CA LYS A 102 -1.95 17.78 14.17
C LYS A 102 -1.62 16.80 13.04
N THR A 103 -2.55 16.56 12.11
CA THR A 103 -2.34 15.66 10.96
C THR A 103 -1.75 16.42 9.76
N ALA A 104 -1.78 17.76 9.78
CA ALA A 104 -1.21 18.61 8.73
C ALA A 104 0.29 18.94 8.95
N PHE A 105 0.86 18.54 10.08
CA PHE A 105 2.27 18.65 10.47
C PHE A 105 2.81 17.27 10.85
#